data_AF-A0A9P7XDQ4-F1
#
_entry.id   AF-A0A9P7XDQ4-F1
#
_cell.length_a   1.000
_cell.length_b   1.000
_cell.length_c   1.000
_cell.angle_alpha   90.00
_cell.angle_beta   90.00
_cell.angle_gamma   90.00
#
_symmetry.space_group_name_H-M   'P 1'
#
loop_
_entity.id
_entity.type
_entity.pdbx_description
1 polymer ?
#
loop_
_entity_poly.entity_id
_entity_poly.type
_entity_poly.pdbx_seq_one_letter_code
_entity_poly.pdbx_strand_id
1 'polypeptide(L)'
;MEDSTPPLSPPGSSSGSSDLTEEEEIPIQPAFFYPSGHNNTHHLDDDDNGYLSPDQDPFAARGIPVFKPTYEEFRDFEKYMERVEIWGRRSGIVKVIPPK
;
A
#
# COMPACT_ATOMS: atom_id res chain seq x y z
N MET A 1 3.29 -25.95 -46.67
CA MET A 1 3.49 -24.59 -46.12
C MET A 1 2.13 -24.06 -45.76
N GLU A 2 1.68 -24.32 -44.54
CA GLU A 2 0.51 -23.66 -43.97
C GLU A 2 0.84 -23.42 -42.50
N ASP A 3 1.14 -22.16 -42.22
CA ASP A 3 1.41 -21.59 -40.90
C ASP A 3 0.07 -21.48 -40.15
N SER A 4 -0.02 -22.06 -38.95
CA SER A 4 -1.20 -21.94 -38.09
C SER A 4 -0.76 -21.57 -36.68
N THR A 5 -0.92 -20.28 -36.40
CA THR A 5 -0.72 -19.61 -35.11
C THR A 5 -1.79 -20.08 -34.10
N PRO A 6 -1.48 -20.28 -32.80
CA PRO A 6 -2.48 -20.63 -31.80
C PRO A 6 -3.38 -19.43 -31.39
N PRO A 7 -4.60 -19.67 -30.88
CA PRO A 7 -5.55 -18.61 -30.53
C PRO A 7 -5.13 -17.87 -29.24
N LEU A 8 -5.29 -16.54 -29.28
CA LEU A 8 -5.15 -15.64 -28.14
C LEU A 8 -6.28 -15.87 -27.12
N SER A 9 -5.93 -16.11 -25.86
CA SER A 9 -6.89 -16.10 -24.75
C SER A 9 -7.51 -14.72 -24.56
N PRO A 10 -8.81 -14.61 -24.22
CA PRO A 10 -9.43 -13.32 -23.94
C PRO A 10 -8.93 -12.77 -22.60
N PRO A 11 -8.84 -11.44 -22.42
CA PRO A 11 -8.64 -10.85 -21.10
C PRO A 11 -9.91 -11.08 -20.29
N GLY A 12 -9.81 -11.90 -19.24
CA GLY A 12 -10.87 -12.08 -18.25
C GLY A 12 -11.06 -10.81 -17.44
N SER A 13 -11.95 -9.93 -17.91
CA SER A 13 -12.64 -8.98 -17.04
C SER A 13 -13.87 -9.67 -16.48
N SER A 14 -13.77 -10.18 -15.26
CA SER A 14 -14.93 -10.59 -14.47
C SER A 14 -14.87 -9.88 -13.13
N SER A 15 -15.52 -8.73 -13.10
CA SER A 15 -15.97 -8.05 -11.89
C SER A 15 -17.13 -8.84 -11.27
N GLY A 16 -17.07 -9.07 -9.96
CA GLY A 16 -18.15 -9.62 -9.13
C GLY A 16 -17.57 -10.44 -7.96
N SER A 17 -17.37 -9.85 -6.78
CA SER A 17 -18.31 -9.91 -5.63
C SER A 17 -18.78 -11.35 -5.37
N SER A 18 -18.48 -12.03 -4.28
CA SER A 18 -18.31 -11.61 -2.89
C SER A 18 -17.89 -12.85 -2.08
N ASP A 19 -16.77 -12.79 -1.37
CA ASP A 19 -16.52 -13.63 -0.19
C ASP A 19 -15.77 -12.77 0.83
N LEU A 20 -16.54 -11.92 1.53
CA LEU A 20 -16.06 -11.08 2.61
C LEU A 20 -16.17 -11.89 3.91
N THR A 21 -15.28 -12.87 4.08
CA THR A 21 -15.13 -13.61 5.34
C THR A 21 -13.68 -13.67 5.82
N GLU A 22 -13.03 -12.52 5.81
CA GLU A 22 -11.96 -12.17 6.75
C GLU A 22 -11.95 -10.64 6.78
N GLU A 23 -11.91 -10.04 7.96
CA GLU A 23 -11.68 -8.61 8.09
C GLU A 23 -10.26 -8.34 7.58
N GLU A 24 -10.09 -8.25 6.25
CA GLU A 24 -8.85 -7.86 5.61
C GLU A 24 -8.64 -6.40 6.00
N GLU A 25 -7.93 -6.23 7.11
CA GLU A 25 -7.78 -4.97 7.80
C GLU A 25 -7.04 -4.02 6.86
N ILE A 26 -7.80 -3.12 6.24
CA ILE A 26 -7.29 -2.16 5.26
C ILE A 26 -5.96 -1.56 5.74
N PRO A 27 -4.87 -1.70 4.96
CA PRO A 27 -3.57 -1.24 5.41
C PRO A 27 -3.60 0.27 5.57
N ILE A 28 -3.17 0.74 6.76
CA ILE A 28 -3.05 2.17 7.03
C ILE A 28 -2.10 2.80 6.02
N GLN A 29 -2.46 3.96 5.47
CA GLN A 29 -1.66 4.62 4.45
C GLN A 29 -0.56 5.51 5.07
N PRO A 30 0.63 5.60 4.46
CA PRO A 30 1.65 6.53 4.89
C PRO A 30 1.19 7.98 4.65
N ALA A 31 1.47 8.87 5.60
CA ALA A 31 1.20 10.30 5.45
C ALA A 31 2.08 10.94 4.37
N PHE A 32 3.29 10.43 4.17
CA PHE A 32 4.22 10.78 3.09
C PHE A 32 5.41 9.81 3.09
N PHE A 33 6.23 9.87 2.05
CA PHE A 33 7.50 9.15 1.99
C PHE A 33 8.68 10.09 2.20
N TYR A 34 9.62 9.75 3.09
CA TYR A 34 10.94 10.37 3.09
C TYR A 34 11.73 9.85 1.88
N PRO A 35 12.37 10.74 1.09
CA PRO A 35 13.14 10.32 -0.07
C PRO A 35 14.44 9.61 0.33
N SER A 36 14.62 8.37 -0.12
CA SER A 36 15.94 7.71 -0.11
C SER A 36 16.73 8.19 -1.33
N GLY A 37 17.35 9.36 -1.22
CA GLY A 37 18.31 9.86 -2.20
C GLY A 37 17.76 10.53 -3.47
N HIS A 38 16.44 10.74 -3.60
CA HIS A 38 15.84 11.47 -4.72
C HIS A 38 14.85 12.52 -4.20
N ASN A 39 15.19 13.78 -4.38
CA ASN A 39 14.68 15.03 -3.81
C ASN A 39 13.20 15.40 -4.07
N ASN A 40 12.31 14.43 -4.28
CA ASN A 40 10.87 14.68 -4.33
C ASN A 40 10.13 13.94 -3.20
N THR A 41 9.56 14.70 -2.28
CA THR A 41 8.51 14.22 -1.38
C THR A 41 7.26 13.98 -2.22
N HIS A 42 6.84 12.73 -2.33
CA HIS A 42 5.54 12.40 -2.94
C HIS A 42 4.47 12.39 -1.85
N HIS A 43 3.51 13.29 -1.99
CA HIS A 43 2.27 13.28 -1.22
C HIS A 43 1.29 12.41 -2.02
N LEU A 44 0.67 11.43 -1.38
CA LEU A 44 -0.45 10.74 -1.98
C LEU A 44 -1.61 11.74 -1.92
N ASP A 45 -1.97 12.33 -3.06
CA ASP A 45 -3.10 13.26 -3.11
C ASP A 45 -4.39 12.47 -2.83
N ASP A 46 -5.22 12.99 -1.91
CA ASP A 46 -6.44 12.36 -1.39
C ASP A 46 -7.57 12.17 -2.45
N ASP A 47 -7.33 12.52 -3.72
CA ASP A 47 -8.35 12.59 -4.78
C ASP A 47 -8.52 11.27 -5.57
N ASP A 48 -7.57 10.32 -5.47
CA ASP A 48 -7.74 8.96 -6.00
C ASP A 48 -8.25 8.04 -4.89
N ASN A 49 -9.50 7.58 -5.02
CA ASN A 49 -10.25 6.75 -4.07
C ASN A 49 -9.65 5.34 -3.81
N GLY A 50 -8.35 5.15 -3.98
CA GLY A 50 -7.68 3.85 -3.92
C GLY A 50 -6.72 3.77 -2.75
N TYR A 51 -7.13 3.09 -1.67
CA TYR A 51 -6.17 2.52 -0.72
C TYR A 51 -5.14 1.70 -1.52
N LEU A 52 -3.91 2.20 -1.59
CA LEU A 52 -2.86 1.51 -2.32
C LEU A 52 -2.26 0.44 -1.41
N SER A 53 -2.12 -0.77 -1.96
CA SER A 53 -1.24 -1.76 -1.35
C SER A 53 0.22 -1.34 -1.58
N PRO A 54 1.16 -1.69 -0.68
CA PRO A 54 2.58 -1.35 -0.86
C PRO A 54 3.19 -1.88 -2.15
N ASP A 55 2.60 -2.91 -2.76
CA ASP A 55 3.08 -3.46 -4.03
C ASP A 55 2.69 -2.61 -5.24
N GLN A 56 1.62 -1.82 -5.12
CA GLN A 56 1.13 -0.91 -6.16
C GLN A 56 1.75 0.48 -6.07
N ASP A 57 2.32 0.84 -4.91
CA ASP A 57 2.96 2.14 -4.71
C ASP A 57 4.45 2.11 -5.10
N PRO A 58 4.88 2.81 -6.17
CA PRO A 58 6.29 2.86 -6.57
C PRO A 58 7.22 3.50 -5.52
N PHE A 59 6.67 4.32 -4.61
CA PHE A 59 7.42 4.92 -3.50
C PHE A 59 7.60 3.97 -2.32
N ALA A 60 6.75 2.95 -2.17
CA ALA A 60 6.92 1.95 -1.12
C ALA A 60 8.24 1.17 -1.23
N ALA A 61 8.77 1.00 -2.45
CA ALA A 61 10.04 0.30 -2.68
C ALA A 61 11.27 1.21 -2.60
N ARG A 62 11.11 2.53 -2.66
CA ARG A 62 12.22 3.50 -2.83
C ARG A 62 12.30 4.53 -1.71
N GLY A 63 11.18 4.89 -1.10
CA GLY A 63 11.09 5.85 0.00
C GLY A 63 10.88 5.15 1.34
N ILE A 64 11.05 5.91 2.41
CA ILE A 64 10.72 5.47 3.77
C ILE A 64 9.30 5.96 4.08
N PRO A 65 8.30 5.07 4.18
CA PRO A 65 6.94 5.45 4.55
C PRO A 65 6.91 6.04 5.96
N VAL A 66 6.24 7.18 6.11
CA VAL A 66 6.08 7.89 7.37
C VAL A 66 4.63 7.89 7.80
N PHE A 67 4.39 7.48 9.03
CA PHE A 67 3.08 7.47 9.64
C PHE A 67 3.00 8.48 10.78
N LYS A 68 1.85 9.13 10.91
CA LYS A 68 1.51 10.11 11.95
C LYS A 68 0.14 9.77 12.54
N PRO A 69 0.03 8.74 13.38
CA PRO A 69 -1.25 8.34 13.93
C PRO A 69 -1.82 9.39 14.89
N THR A 70 -3.14 9.41 14.97
CA THR A 70 -3.89 10.03 16.06
C THR A 70 -3.67 9.28 17.37
N TYR A 71 -4.08 9.88 18.50
CA TYR A 71 -3.99 9.22 19.81
C TYR A 71 -4.86 7.96 19.85
N GLU A 72 -6.04 8.00 19.24
CA GLU A 72 -6.99 6.89 19.18
C GLU A 72 -6.45 5.71 18.36
N GLU A 73 -5.75 5.97 17.26
CA GLU A 73 -5.12 4.93 16.44
C GLU A 73 -3.91 4.32 17.12
N PHE A 74 -3.10 5.14 17.80
CA PHE A 74 -1.85 4.70 18.44
C PHE A 74 -2.02 4.18 19.87
N ARG A 75 -3.25 4.21 20.41
CA ARG A 75 -3.56 3.74 21.78
C ARG A 75 -3.18 2.27 22.00
N ASP A 76 -3.31 1.47 20.95
CA ASP A 76 -2.95 0.06 20.91
C ASP A 76 -1.78 -0.08 19.95
N PHE A 77 -0.57 0.03 20.51
CA PHE A 77 0.66 0.08 19.74
C PHE A 77 0.88 -1.19 18.92
N GLU A 78 0.64 -2.36 19.51
CA GLU A 78 0.86 -3.64 18.83
C GLU A 78 -0.07 -3.77 17.64
N LYS A 79 -1.38 -3.53 17.85
CA LYS A 79 -2.37 -3.56 16.77
C LYS A 79 -2.06 -2.53 15.68
N TYR A 80 -1.58 -1.35 16.06
CA TYR A 80 -1.16 -0.34 15.10
C TYR A 80 0.02 -0.83 14.25
N MET A 81 1.02 -1.45 14.88
CA MET A 81 2.21 -1.95 14.19
C MET A 81 1.91 -3.11 13.25
N GLU A 82 0.96 -3.99 13.57
CA GLU A 82 0.51 -5.07 12.67
C GLU A 82 0.01 -4.51 11.33
N ARG A 83 -0.75 -3.41 11.36
CA ARG A 83 -1.25 -2.75 10.14
C ARG A 83 -0.17 -2.02 9.35
N VAL A 84 0.87 -1.52 10.03
CA VAL A 84 2.02 -0.84 9.40
C VAL A 84 3.03 -1.83 8.83
N GLU A 85 3.08 -3.06 9.35
CA GLU A 85 4.07 -4.07 9.02
C GLU A 85 4.20 -4.30 7.51
N ILE A 86 3.09 -4.34 6.78
CA ILE A 86 3.08 -4.58 5.33
C ILE A 86 3.90 -3.55 4.56
N TRP A 87 3.88 -2.28 4.99
CA TRP A 87 4.73 -1.22 4.42
C TRP A 87 6.20 -1.42 4.78
N GLY A 88 6.48 -1.86 6.00
CA GLY A 88 7.83 -2.19 6.45
C GLY A 88 8.43 -3.39 5.73
N ARG A 89 7.62 -4.41 5.44
CA ARG A 89 8.04 -5.58 4.64
C ARG A 89 8.42 -5.20 3.22
N ARG A 90 7.78 -4.17 2.66
CA ARG A 90 8.07 -3.67 1.31
C ARG A 90 9.28 -2.73 1.27
N SER A 91 9.34 -1.78 2.21
CA SER A 91 10.33 -0.69 2.24
C SER A 91 11.61 -1.02 3.03
N GLY A 92 11.58 -2.07 3.86
CA GLY A 92 12.63 -2.45 4.80
C GLY A 92 12.61 -1.68 6.12
N ILE A 93 12.03 -0.48 6.15
CA ILE A 93 11.89 0.34 7.37
C ILE A 93 10.71 1.30 7.24
N VAL A 94 9.99 1.48 8.34
CA VAL A 94 8.95 2.51 8.49
C VAL A 94 9.37 3.55 9.52
N LYS A 95 8.81 4.76 9.43
CA LYS A 95 8.94 5.78 10.46
C LYS A 95 7.57 6.11 11.04
N VAL A 96 7.40 5.93 12.35
CA VAL A 96 6.18 6.35 13.06
C VAL A 96 6.52 7.58 13.91
N ILE A 97 5.76 8.66 13.76
CA ILE A 97 5.88 9.87 14.58
C ILE A 97 4.73 9.83 15.60
N PRO A 98 5.02 9.72 16.91
CA PRO A 98 3.97 9.59 17.92
C PRO A 98 3.07 10.85 17.95
N PRO A 99 1.81 10.70 18.41
CA PRO A 99 0.93 11.84 18.65
C PRO A 99 1.54 12.80 19.69
N LYS A 100 1.14 14.08 19.64
CA LYS A 100 1.60 15.14 20.55
C LYS A 100 1.00 15.02 21.95
#